data_AF-A0A9Y2EYI8-F1
#
_entry.id   AF-A0A9Y2EYI8-F1
#
_cell.length_a   1.000
_cell.length_b   1.000
_cell.length_c   1.000
_cell.angle_alpha   90.00
_cell.angle_beta   90.00
_cell.angle_gamma   90.00
#
_symmetry.space_group_name_H-M   'P 1'
#
loop_
_entity.id
_entity.type
_entity.pdbx_description
1 polymer ?
#
loop_
_entity_poly.entity_id
_entity_poly.type
_entity_poly.pdbx_seq_one_letter_code
_entity_poly.pdbx_strand_id
1 'polypeptide(L)'
;MARSLYEMGDRRPAEPGNWLNERRERRTRVLPIGLLCLVLVIAMLAAAFIGQALPSAEETARRAGTASISDRFALCDDLRGDACVLAADAYAWRGHRYHLSDISVPARTNARCPLEARRAEQGRIALAAMMNGGAFDARPDPADADPSARILTRDGVSLGELMILKGHARPWSARPIDWCAA
;
A
#
# COMPACT_ATOMS: atom_id res chain seq x y z
N MET A 1 66.13 -49.94 -39.69
CA MET A 1 65.50 -50.44 -38.44
C MET A 1 64.86 -49.23 -37.78
N ALA A 2 63.58 -49.13 -37.40
CA ALA A 2 62.60 -50.11 -36.95
C ALA A 2 61.16 -49.70 -37.35
N ARG A 3 60.24 -50.67 -37.24
CA ARG A 3 58.77 -50.60 -37.44
C ARG A 3 58.06 -49.85 -36.32
N SER A 4 56.91 -49.24 -36.60
CA SER A 4 55.66 -49.33 -35.79
C SER A 4 54.55 -48.52 -36.49
N LEU A 5 53.51 -49.13 -37.07
CA LEU A 5 52.21 -49.57 -36.52
C LEU A 5 51.08 -48.55 -36.74
N TYR A 6 50.03 -49.07 -37.40
CA TYR A 6 48.61 -48.64 -37.44
C TYR A 6 48.24 -47.29 -38.07
N GLU A 7 47.45 -47.34 -39.14
CA GLU A 7 46.00 -47.12 -39.01
C GLU A 7 45.25 -47.73 -40.21
N MET A 8 44.16 -48.45 -39.92
CA MET A 8 43.28 -49.15 -40.85
C MET A 8 41.88 -48.62 -40.59
N GLY A 9 41.30 -47.93 -41.57
CA GLY A 9 39.89 -47.49 -41.62
C GLY A 9 39.63 -46.93 -43.02
N ASP A 10 38.59 -47.27 -43.77
CA ASP A 10 37.32 -47.88 -43.42
C ASP A 10 36.76 -48.72 -44.58
N ARG A 11 36.08 -49.81 -44.21
CA ARG A 11 35.05 -50.56 -44.94
C ARG A 11 33.72 -49.84 -44.64
N ARG A 12 32.68 -49.71 -45.48
CA ARG A 12 32.07 -50.58 -46.51
C ARG A 12 30.92 -49.80 -47.20
N PRO A 13 30.33 -50.33 -48.29
CA PRO A 13 29.36 -49.63 -49.14
C PRO A 13 27.88 -49.87 -48.77
N ALA A 14 27.04 -48.94 -49.26
CA ALA A 14 25.60 -48.94 -49.59
C ALA A 14 24.62 -49.95 -48.95
N GLU A 15 23.51 -49.41 -48.41
CA GLU A 15 22.20 -50.08 -48.42
C GLU A 15 21.07 -49.14 -48.90
N PRO A 16 20.21 -49.60 -49.83
CA PRO A 16 18.93 -48.98 -50.17
C PRO A 16 17.75 -49.74 -49.52
N GLY A 17 16.67 -49.06 -49.17
CA GLY A 17 15.39 -49.74 -48.93
C GLY A 17 14.41 -49.06 -47.98
N ASN A 18 13.37 -48.45 -48.57
CA ASN A 18 11.98 -48.37 -48.09
C ASN A 18 11.72 -48.33 -46.58
N TRP A 19 11.43 -47.14 -46.06
CA TRP A 19 10.44 -46.99 -45.00
C TRP A 19 9.17 -46.33 -45.55
N LEU A 20 8.12 -47.16 -45.61
CA LEU A 20 6.76 -46.80 -45.92
C LEU A 20 6.27 -45.68 -45.01
N ASN A 21 5.89 -44.57 -45.63
CA ASN A 21 4.62 -43.86 -45.44
C ASN A 21 3.84 -44.12 -44.13
N GLU A 22 4.44 -43.85 -42.99
CA GLU A 22 3.74 -43.71 -41.73
C GLU A 22 3.62 -42.22 -41.44
N ARG A 23 2.70 -41.55 -42.15
CA ARG A 23 2.15 -40.28 -41.67
C ARG A 23 1.41 -40.61 -40.38
N ARG A 24 2.16 -40.64 -39.29
CA ARG A 24 1.68 -40.68 -37.92
C ARG A 24 0.85 -39.41 -37.74
N GLU A 25 -0.44 -39.51 -38.02
CA GLU A 25 -1.43 -38.51 -37.65
C GLU A 25 -1.29 -38.32 -36.13
N ARG A 26 -0.48 -37.32 -35.75
CA ARG A 26 -0.53 -36.77 -34.42
C ARG A 26 -1.95 -36.27 -34.30
N ARG A 27 -2.79 -37.08 -33.64
CA ARG A 27 -4.14 -36.75 -33.20
C ARG A 27 -4.02 -35.44 -32.45
N THR A 28 -4.16 -34.33 -33.17
CA THR A 28 -4.12 -32.99 -32.62
C THR A 28 -5.29 -32.97 -31.65
N ARG A 29 -4.99 -32.84 -30.35
CA ARG A 29 -6.02 -32.59 -29.35
C ARG A 29 -6.57 -31.20 -29.69
N VAL A 30 -7.51 -31.15 -30.62
CA VAL A 30 -8.27 -29.95 -30.93
C VAL A 30 -9.00 -29.60 -29.64
N LEU A 31 -8.54 -28.52 -28.98
CA LEU A 31 -9.33 -27.95 -27.90
C LEU A 31 -10.69 -27.62 -28.52
N PRO A 32 -11.80 -28.16 -28.01
CA PRO A 32 -13.11 -27.85 -28.57
C PRO A 32 -13.27 -26.33 -28.49
N ILE A 33 -13.65 -25.70 -29.61
CA ILE A 33 -13.76 -24.24 -29.74
C ILE A 33 -14.56 -23.64 -28.56
N GLY A 34 -15.57 -24.37 -28.08
CA GLY A 34 -16.37 -23.98 -26.91
C GLY A 34 -15.57 -23.81 -25.61
N LEU A 35 -14.54 -24.62 -25.36
CA LEU A 35 -13.68 -24.49 -24.19
C LEU A 35 -12.74 -23.28 -24.31
N LEU A 36 -12.32 -22.95 -25.53
CA LEU A 36 -11.52 -21.76 -25.82
C LEU A 36 -12.36 -20.48 -25.65
N CYS A 37 -13.60 -20.48 -26.14
CA CYS A 37 -14.56 -19.40 -25.90
C CYS A 37 -14.87 -19.21 -24.40
N LEU A 38 -15.06 -20.29 -23.65
CA LEU A 38 -15.31 -20.23 -22.21
C LEU A 38 -14.13 -19.57 -21.47
N VAL A 39 -12.89 -19.97 -21.77
CA VAL A 39 -11.69 -19.39 -21.16
C VAL A 39 -11.57 -17.90 -21.48
N LEU A 40 -11.87 -17.49 -22.71
CA LEU A 40 -11.86 -16.08 -23.11
C LEU A 40 -12.93 -15.25 -22.37
N VAL A 41 -14.14 -15.81 -22.20
CA VAL A 41 -15.21 -15.13 -21.44
C VAL A 41 -14.82 -14.99 -19.97
N ILE A 42 -14.26 -16.04 -19.35
CA ILE A 42 -13.76 -15.97 -17.97
C ILE A 42 -12.64 -14.94 -17.84
N ALA A 43 -11.69 -14.91 -18.79
CA ALA A 43 -10.61 -13.91 -18.79
C ALA A 43 -11.14 -12.48 -18.95
N MET A 44 -12.14 -12.27 -19.81
CA MET A 44 -12.77 -10.96 -20.02
C MET A 44 -13.55 -10.50 -18.78
N LEU A 45 -14.30 -11.40 -18.13
CA LEU A 45 -15.00 -11.11 -16.88
C LEU A 45 -14.02 -10.82 -15.73
N ALA A 46 -12.93 -11.59 -15.62
CA ALA A 46 -11.88 -11.34 -14.64
C ALA A 46 -11.20 -9.98 -14.84
N ALA A 47 -10.86 -9.63 -16.09
CA ALA A 47 -10.29 -8.32 -16.42
C ALA A 47 -11.26 -7.17 -16.10
N ALA A 48 -12.55 -7.34 -16.41
CA ALA A 48 -13.59 -6.36 -16.10
C ALA A 48 -13.79 -6.18 -14.59
N PHE A 49 -13.62 -7.23 -13.78
CA PHE A 49 -13.70 -7.15 -12.31
C PHE A 49 -12.47 -6.49 -11.69
N ILE A 50 -11.27 -6.78 -12.21
CA ILE A 50 -10.00 -6.19 -11.74
C ILE A 50 -9.99 -4.68 -11.97
N GLY A 51 -10.51 -4.21 -13.11
CA GLY A 51 -10.60 -2.78 -13.43
C GLY A 51 -11.47 -1.95 -12.47
N GLN A 52 -12.35 -2.59 -11.69
CA GLN A 52 -13.21 -1.92 -10.71
C GLN A 52 -12.65 -1.99 -9.28
N ALA A 53 -11.66 -2.86 -9.05
CA ALA A 53 -11.07 -3.09 -7.73
C ALA A 53 -9.83 -2.22 -7.47
N LEU A 54 -9.11 -1.79 -8.52
CA LEU A 54 -7.92 -0.97 -8.38
C LEU A 54 -8.29 0.53 -8.48
N PRO A 55 -7.89 1.37 -7.50
CA PRO A 55 -8.08 2.81 -7.60
C PRO A 55 -7.32 3.34 -8.81
N SER A 56 -7.90 4.32 -9.48
CA SER A 56 -7.25 4.93 -10.65
C SER A 56 -5.95 5.65 -10.25
N ALA A 57 -5.02 5.79 -11.20
CA ALA A 57 -3.79 6.56 -10.99
C ALA A 57 -4.11 8.01 -10.55
N GLU A 58 -5.18 8.59 -11.10
CA GLU A 58 -5.66 9.93 -10.74
C GLU A 58 -6.14 10.01 -9.29
N GLU A 59 -6.86 9.00 -8.81
CA GLU A 59 -7.35 8.93 -7.43
C GLU A 59 -6.21 8.76 -6.43
N THR A 60 -5.19 7.98 -6.81
CA THR A 60 -3.97 7.82 -6.02
C THR A 60 -3.18 9.13 -5.94
N ALA A 61 -3.02 9.82 -7.07
CA ALA A 61 -2.37 11.14 -7.10
C ALA A 61 -3.14 12.18 -6.29
N ARG A 62 -4.48 12.17 -6.35
CA ARG A 62 -5.34 13.08 -5.58
C ARG A 62 -5.22 12.86 -4.07
N ARG A 63 -5.13 11.60 -3.63
CA ARG A 63 -4.86 11.27 -2.22
C ARG A 63 -3.48 11.69 -1.77
N ALA A 64 -2.48 11.52 -2.64
CA ALA A 64 -1.08 11.83 -2.37
C ALA A 64 -0.75 13.33 -2.49
N GLY A 65 -1.69 14.18 -2.90
CA GLY A 65 -1.50 15.62 -3.02
C GLY A 65 -1.73 16.36 -1.70
N THR A 66 -1.37 17.65 -1.70
CA THR A 66 -1.80 18.58 -0.64
C THR A 66 -3.30 18.83 -0.78
N ALA A 67 -4.03 18.78 0.33
CA ALA A 67 -5.45 19.08 0.38
C ALA A 67 -5.73 20.22 1.37
N SER A 68 -6.52 21.21 0.95
CA SER A 68 -7.06 22.22 1.85
C SER A 68 -8.40 21.72 2.40
N ILE A 69 -8.53 21.63 3.72
CA ILE A 69 -9.65 21.01 4.42
C ILE A 69 -10.35 22.07 5.28
N SER A 70 -11.67 22.17 5.13
CA SER A 70 -12.55 23.04 5.92
C SER A 70 -13.73 22.29 6.56
N ASP A 71 -13.74 20.96 6.43
CA ASP A 71 -14.75 20.10 7.04
C ASP A 71 -14.66 20.10 8.57
N ARG A 72 -15.79 19.84 9.24
CA ARG A 72 -15.82 19.67 10.69
C ARG A 72 -15.59 18.22 11.05
N PHE A 73 -14.61 18.00 11.91
CA PHE A 73 -14.23 16.68 12.38
C PHE A 73 -14.95 16.33 13.69
N ALA A 74 -15.60 15.18 13.70
CA ALA A 74 -16.18 14.59 14.90
C ALA A 74 -15.16 13.69 15.62
N LEU A 75 -15.34 13.52 16.92
CA LEU A 75 -14.66 12.48 17.69
C LEU A 75 -15.38 11.14 17.44
N CYS A 76 -14.74 10.20 16.76
CA CYS A 76 -15.34 8.92 16.41
C CYS A 76 -14.31 7.80 16.22
N ASP A 77 -14.80 6.59 16.01
CA ASP A 77 -14.01 5.37 15.78
C ASP A 77 -14.20 4.83 14.34
N ASP A 78 -14.78 5.62 13.44
CA ASP A 78 -15.08 5.19 12.07
C ASP A 78 -13.92 5.51 11.11
N LEU A 79 -13.21 4.45 10.72
CA LEU A 79 -12.11 4.48 9.74
C LEU A 79 -12.56 4.88 8.33
N ARG A 80 -13.85 4.75 8.02
CA ARG A 80 -14.45 5.12 6.73
C ARG A 80 -15.21 6.45 6.78
N GLY A 81 -15.14 7.16 7.90
CA GLY A 81 -15.87 8.41 8.09
C GLY A 81 -15.45 9.52 7.13
N ASP A 82 -16.38 10.43 6.84
CA ASP A 82 -16.15 11.59 5.98
C ASP A 82 -15.22 12.62 6.62
N ALA A 83 -15.29 12.81 7.94
CA ALA A 83 -14.39 13.66 8.74
C ALA A 83 -14.38 13.21 10.22
N CYS A 84 -13.41 12.39 10.61
CA CYS A 84 -13.34 11.74 11.92
C CYS A 84 -11.95 11.87 12.55
N VAL A 85 -11.86 12.26 13.83
CA VAL A 85 -10.61 12.19 14.61
C VAL A 85 -10.56 10.88 15.38
N LEU A 86 -9.63 10.01 14.99
CA LEU A 86 -9.47 8.64 15.50
C LEU A 86 -8.55 8.59 16.73
N ALA A 87 -7.48 9.39 16.72
CA ALA A 87 -6.47 9.46 17.78
C ALA A 87 -5.83 10.86 17.81
N ALA A 88 -4.91 11.09 18.75
CA ALA A 88 -4.19 12.38 18.88
C ALA A 88 -3.23 12.69 17.71
N ASP A 89 -3.01 11.72 16.82
CA ASP A 89 -2.19 11.80 15.61
C ASP A 89 -2.90 11.21 14.38
N ALA A 90 -4.14 10.74 14.47
CA ALA A 90 -4.80 10.02 13.38
C ALA A 90 -6.22 10.52 13.13
N TYR A 91 -6.57 10.67 11.85
CA TYR A 91 -7.89 11.11 11.42
C TYR A 91 -8.32 10.37 10.16
N ALA A 92 -9.63 10.16 9.98
CA ALA A 92 -10.22 9.73 8.72
C ALA A 92 -10.84 10.94 8.00
N TRP A 93 -10.63 11.02 6.70
CA TRP A 93 -11.23 12.03 5.84
C TRP A 93 -11.53 11.44 4.48
N ARG A 94 -12.76 11.61 3.99
CA ARG A 94 -13.25 11.07 2.70
C ARG A 94 -12.98 9.56 2.54
N GLY A 95 -13.23 8.78 3.59
CA GLY A 95 -13.04 7.33 3.57
C GLY A 95 -11.59 6.85 3.64
N HIS A 96 -10.63 7.75 3.91
CA HIS A 96 -9.21 7.42 4.04
C HIS A 96 -8.69 7.80 5.42
N ARG A 97 -7.91 6.89 6.01
CA ARG A 97 -7.18 7.16 7.25
C ARG A 97 -5.85 7.85 6.91
N TYR A 98 -5.57 8.94 7.62
CA TYR A 98 -4.33 9.68 7.61
C TYR A 98 -3.75 9.72 9.01
N HIS A 99 -2.45 9.99 9.10
CA HIS A 99 -1.79 10.23 10.39
C HIS A 99 -0.82 11.42 10.29
N LEU A 100 -0.54 12.06 11.42
CA LEU A 100 0.39 13.17 11.54
C LEU A 100 1.80 12.61 11.74
N SER A 101 2.69 12.83 10.78
CA SER A 101 4.05 12.25 10.79
C SER A 101 5.07 13.07 11.59
N ASP A 102 4.78 14.35 11.86
CA ASP A 102 5.68 15.25 12.58
C ASP A 102 5.63 15.10 14.11
N ILE A 103 4.74 14.24 14.63
CA ILE A 103 4.52 14.05 16.06
C ILE A 103 4.51 12.58 16.48
N SER A 104 4.73 12.35 17.77
CA SER A 104 4.47 11.08 18.45
C SER A 104 3.52 11.31 19.61
N VAL A 105 2.51 10.44 19.75
CA VAL A 105 1.44 10.58 20.74
C VAL A 105 1.29 9.31 21.59
N PRO A 106 0.71 9.42 22.80
CA PRO A 106 0.35 8.25 23.60
C PRO A 106 -0.70 7.37 22.91
N ALA A 107 -0.56 6.05 23.02
CA ALA A 107 -1.46 5.10 22.39
C ALA A 107 -2.83 5.05 23.08
N ARG A 108 -3.93 5.09 22.32
CA ARG A 108 -5.29 4.99 22.86
C ARG A 108 -5.72 3.53 23.11
N THR A 109 -5.54 2.65 22.14
CA THR A 109 -6.05 1.25 22.20
C THR A 109 -5.14 0.31 22.98
N ASN A 110 -3.83 0.55 22.99
CA ASN A 110 -2.83 -0.28 23.65
C ASN A 110 -2.03 0.52 24.70
N ALA A 111 -2.71 1.39 25.45
CA ALA A 111 -2.08 2.14 26.53
C ALA A 111 -1.49 1.19 27.59
N ARG A 112 -0.24 1.43 28.00
CA ARG A 112 0.46 0.63 29.01
C ARG A 112 0.03 0.96 30.44
N CYS A 113 -0.59 2.13 30.64
CA CYS A 113 -1.09 2.56 31.94
C CYS A 113 -2.30 3.51 31.82
N PRO A 114 -3.07 3.71 32.90
CA PRO A 114 -4.22 4.63 32.91
C PRO A 114 -3.86 6.10 32.67
N LEU A 115 -2.61 6.51 32.94
CA LEU A 115 -2.16 7.87 32.65
C LEU A 115 -1.99 8.09 31.13
N GLU A 116 -1.38 7.13 30.44
CA GLU A 116 -1.19 7.15 28.99
C GLU A 116 -2.54 7.20 28.26
N ALA A 117 -3.51 6.37 28.67
CA ALA A 117 -4.86 6.39 28.10
C ALA A 117 -5.56 7.75 28.26
N ARG A 118 -5.45 8.38 29.44
CA ARG A 118 -6.02 9.71 29.69
C ARG A 118 -5.35 10.78 28.83
N ARG A 119 -4.03 10.73 28.66
CA ARG A 119 -3.29 11.66 27.79
C ARG A 119 -3.67 11.47 26.32
N ALA A 120 -3.83 10.23 25.88
CA ALA A 120 -4.28 9.92 24.51
C ALA A 120 -5.65 10.52 24.24
N GLU A 121 -6.59 10.42 25.18
CA GLU A 121 -7.92 11.01 25.01
C GLU A 121 -7.89 12.54 25.04
N GLN A 122 -7.13 13.14 25.95
CA GLN A 122 -6.93 14.59 25.99
C GLN A 122 -6.31 15.11 24.68
N GLY A 123 -5.30 14.41 24.16
CA GLY A 123 -4.68 14.75 22.89
C GLY A 123 -5.64 14.61 21.72
N ARG A 124 -6.49 13.59 21.70
CA ARG A 124 -7.51 13.40 20.66
C ARG A 124 -8.53 14.54 20.64
N ILE A 125 -9.01 14.95 21.81
CA ILE A 125 -9.91 16.10 21.97
C ILE A 125 -9.21 17.39 21.51
N ALA A 126 -7.95 17.58 21.90
CA ALA A 126 -7.16 18.74 21.51
C ALA A 126 -6.96 18.79 19.99
N LEU A 127 -6.60 17.68 19.34
CA LEU A 127 -6.44 17.63 17.88
C LEU A 127 -7.75 18.00 17.18
N ALA A 128 -8.88 17.46 17.63
CA ALA A 128 -10.19 17.81 17.07
C ALA A 128 -10.51 19.30 17.23
N ALA A 129 -10.21 19.90 18.39
CA ALA A 129 -10.37 21.35 18.60
C ALA A 129 -9.46 22.16 17.66
N MET A 130 -8.22 21.72 17.47
CA MET A 130 -7.26 22.38 16.57
C MET A 130 -7.74 22.31 15.12
N MET A 131 -8.13 21.13 14.62
CA MET A 131 -8.64 20.94 13.26
C MET A 131 -9.92 21.73 13.01
N ASN A 132 -10.83 21.77 14.00
CA ASN A 132 -12.09 22.52 13.90
C ASN A 132 -11.95 24.04 14.12
N GLY A 133 -10.76 24.54 14.48
CA GLY A 133 -10.49 25.96 14.71
C GLY A 133 -10.42 26.81 13.43
N GLY A 134 -10.59 26.21 12.25
CA GLY A 134 -10.54 26.88 10.96
C GLY A 134 -9.99 25.96 9.87
N ALA A 135 -9.98 26.43 8.62
CA ALA A 135 -9.39 25.69 7.52
C ALA A 135 -7.90 25.38 7.77
N PHE A 136 -7.42 24.27 7.24
CA PHE A 136 -6.03 23.85 7.35
C PHE A 136 -5.63 23.06 6.11
N ASP A 137 -4.34 23.05 5.80
CA ASP A 137 -3.78 22.26 4.71
C ASP A 137 -3.19 20.96 5.26
N ALA A 138 -3.57 19.84 4.68
CA ALA A 138 -2.96 18.54 4.89
C ALA A 138 -1.94 18.28 3.76
N ARG A 139 -0.66 18.42 4.08
CA ARG A 139 0.44 18.24 3.12
C ARG A 139 1.05 16.84 3.28
N PRO A 140 1.39 16.13 2.20
CA PRO A 140 2.19 14.91 2.28
C PRO A 140 3.54 15.20 2.92
N ASP A 141 4.03 14.25 3.72
CA ASP A 141 5.40 14.29 4.21
C ASP A 141 6.32 13.53 3.24
N PRO A 142 7.23 14.20 2.53
CA PRO A 142 8.15 13.54 1.60
C PRO A 142 9.22 12.69 2.30
N ALA A 143 9.40 12.85 3.62
CA ALA A 143 10.36 12.07 4.40
C ALA A 143 9.76 10.73 4.88
N ASP A 144 8.44 10.60 4.88
CA ASP A 144 7.75 9.38 5.28
C ASP A 144 7.37 8.54 4.05
N ALA A 145 7.60 7.23 4.12
CA ALA A 145 7.26 6.32 3.04
C ALA A 145 5.77 5.95 3.02
N ASP A 146 5.04 6.16 4.13
CA ASP A 146 3.60 5.95 4.17
C ASP A 146 2.89 7.05 3.35
N PRO A 147 2.17 6.69 2.26
CA PRO A 147 1.46 7.67 1.45
C PRO A 147 0.35 8.39 2.22
N SER A 148 0.00 7.96 3.43
CA SER A 148 -1.01 8.53 4.32
C SER A 148 -0.43 9.49 5.37
N ALA A 149 0.90 9.64 5.43
CA ALA A 149 1.60 10.55 6.33
C ALA A 149 1.37 12.01 5.95
N ARG A 150 0.83 12.81 6.87
CA ARG A 150 0.48 14.20 6.61
C ARG A 150 1.09 15.13 7.65
N ILE A 151 1.49 16.32 7.20
CA ILE A 151 1.80 17.45 8.05
C ILE A 151 0.64 18.43 7.91
N LEU A 152 -0.08 18.67 9.01
CA LEU A 152 -1.21 19.59 9.02
C LEU A 152 -0.73 21.00 9.33
N THR A 153 -1.00 21.95 8.44
CA THR A 153 -0.58 23.35 8.60
C THR A 153 -1.74 24.31 8.51
N ARG A 154 -1.71 25.38 9.31
CA ARG A 154 -2.62 26.53 9.21
C ARG A 154 -1.79 27.80 9.25
N ASP A 155 -1.93 28.64 8.23
CA ASP A 155 -1.18 29.90 8.09
C ASP A 155 0.35 29.70 8.23
N GLY A 156 0.86 28.59 7.69
CA GLY A 156 2.28 28.21 7.77
C GLY A 156 2.73 27.57 9.09
N VAL A 157 1.84 27.45 10.09
CA VAL A 157 2.16 26.84 11.39
C VAL A 157 1.67 25.39 11.43
N SER A 158 2.52 24.45 11.88
CA SER A 158 2.11 23.05 12.06
C SER A 158 1.14 22.91 13.24
N LEU A 159 0.01 22.23 13.02
CA LEU A 159 -0.88 21.82 14.11
C LEU A 159 -0.19 20.78 15.02
N GLY A 160 0.68 19.92 14.46
CA GLY A 160 1.49 18.98 15.22
C GLY A 160 2.44 19.68 16.18
N GLU A 161 3.10 20.75 15.73
CA GLU A 161 3.97 21.54 16.60
C GLU A 161 3.20 22.26 17.72
N LEU A 162 2.00 22.75 17.43
CA LEU A 162 1.12 23.30 18.46
C LEU A 162 0.65 22.22 19.46
N MET A 163 0.45 20.98 19.02
CA MET A 163 0.15 19.84 19.89
C MET A 163 1.33 19.53 20.83
N ILE A 164 2.56 19.64 20.34
CA ILE A 164 3.78 19.50 21.15
C ILE A 164 3.85 20.62 22.20
N LEU A 165 3.66 21.87 21.78
CA LEU A 165 3.70 23.05 22.65
C LEU A 165 2.67 22.97 23.78
N LYS A 166 1.47 22.45 23.47
CA LYS A 166 0.40 22.24 24.45
C LYS A 166 0.58 20.99 25.33
N GLY A 167 1.63 20.20 25.10
CA GLY A 167 1.94 19.01 25.89
C GLY A 167 1.09 17.78 25.55
N HIS A 168 0.40 17.78 24.40
CA HIS A 168 -0.39 16.64 23.94
C HIS A 168 0.41 15.65 23.10
N ALA A 169 1.58 16.06 22.60
CA ALA A 169 2.45 15.25 21.77
C ALA A 169 3.94 15.51 22.07
N ARG A 170 4.81 14.71 21.48
CA ARG A 170 6.27 14.93 21.41
C ARG A 170 6.69 15.01 19.94
N PRO A 171 7.86 15.59 19.62
CA PRO A 171 8.44 15.46 18.30
C PRO A 171 8.51 13.99 17.89
N TRP A 172 8.28 13.72 16.61
CA TRP A 172 8.37 12.36 16.10
C TRP A 172 9.69 11.69 16.50
N SER A 173 9.62 10.43 16.93
CA SER A 173 10.80 9.63 17.26
C SER A 173 10.61 8.18 16.87
N ALA A 174 11.65 7.59 16.27
CA ALA A 174 11.72 6.15 16.05
C ALA A 174 11.84 5.35 17.36
N ARG A 175 12.21 6.00 18.47
CA ARG A 175 12.34 5.33 19.77
C ARG A 175 11.02 5.38 20.54
N PRO A 176 10.63 4.30 21.23
CA PRO A 176 9.46 4.30 22.09
C PRO A 176 9.59 5.39 23.18
N ILE A 177 8.52 6.17 23.35
CA ILE A 177 8.40 7.18 24.39
C ILE A 177 7.65 6.57 25.57
N ASP A 178 8.14 6.76 26.79
CA ASP A 178 7.39 6.41 28.00
C ASP A 178 6.40 7.53 28.37
N TRP A 179 5.12 7.24 28.21
CA TRP A 179 4.02 8.16 28.50
C TRP A 179 3.47 8.01 29.92
N CYS A 180 3.93 7.00 30.66
CA CYS A 180 3.47 6.68 32.01
C CYS A 180 4.26 7.40 33.11
N ALA A 181 5.49 7.84 32.81
CA ALA A 181 6.38 8.50 33.76
C ALA A 181 6.49 10.02 33.61
N ALA A 182 5.93 10.58 32.54
CA ALA A 182 5.96 12.02 32.27
C ALA A 182 4.93 12.80 33.10
#